data_AF-A0AAW8QZT4-F1
#
_entry.id   AF-A0AAW8QZT4-F1
#
_cell.length_a   1.000
_cell.length_b   1.000
_cell.length_c   1.000
_cell.angle_alpha   90.00
_cell.angle_beta   90.00
_cell.angle_gamma   90.00
#
_symmetry.space_group_name_H-M   'P 1'
#
loop_
_entity.id
_entity.type
_entity.pdbx_description
1 polymer ?
#
loop_
_entity_poly.entity_id
_entity_poly.type
_entity_poly.pdbx_seq_one_letter_code
_entity_poly.pdbx_strand_id
1 'polypeptide(L)'
;MKIFEALRKDHDKQRALVKLLLDTQGDSEVRQTYYQQLKKELALHAKAEERHFYAPLMQADSTIKMSRHGVAEHHQMDKLVAELDNTDMSTPQWLAGFKKLADKIEHHLAEEEQEFFQQAGKTLSDEEKTKLAKEYQQEMDA
;
A
#
# COMPACT_ATOMS: atom_id res chain seq x y z
N MET A 1 16.71 0.06 11.80
CA MET A 1 15.34 0.05 11.28
C MET A 1 15.07 -1.31 10.64
N LYS A 2 13.92 -1.91 10.95
CA LYS A 2 13.42 -3.21 10.47
C LYS A 2 12.34 -2.99 9.41
N ILE A 3 12.04 -4.01 8.61
CA ILE A 3 11.10 -3.93 7.48
C ILE A 3 9.72 -3.39 7.89
N PHE A 4 9.21 -3.78 9.06
CA PHE A 4 7.92 -3.29 9.58
C PHE A 4 7.90 -1.79 9.84
N GLU A 5 9.04 -1.19 10.21
CA GLU A 5 9.14 0.26 10.42
C GLU A 5 9.19 1.00 9.08
N ALA A 6 9.83 0.41 8.07
CA ALA A 6 9.85 0.96 6.72
C ALA A 6 8.45 0.93 6.08
N LEU A 7 7.74 -0.19 6.16
CA LEU A 7 6.37 -0.33 5.66
C LEU A 7 5.42 0.66 6.34
N ARG A 8 5.42 0.74 7.68
CA ARG A 8 4.57 1.71 8.42
C ARG A 8 4.79 3.15 8.01
N LYS A 9 6.03 3.54 7.70
CA LYS A 9 6.33 4.90 7.24
C LYS A 9 5.59 5.23 5.94
N ASP A 10 5.50 4.28 5.03
CA ASP A 10 4.78 4.44 3.77
C ASP A 10 3.27 4.33 3.99
N HIS A 11 2.81 3.49 4.91
CA HIS A 11 1.40 3.41 5.33
C HIS A 11 0.92 4.76 5.86
N ASP A 12 1.69 5.41 6.73
CA ASP A 12 1.37 6.73 7.27
C ASP A 12 1.26 7.78 6.17
N LYS A 13 2.13 7.70 5.15
CA LYS A 13 2.06 8.58 3.98
C LYS A 13 0.81 8.32 3.14
N GLN A 14 0.46 7.06 2.89
CA GLN A 14 -0.77 6.68 2.19
C GLN A 14 -2.01 7.18 2.93
N ARG A 15 -2.10 6.97 4.25
CA ARG A 15 -3.20 7.49 5.10
C ARG A 15 -3.30 9.01 5.04
N ALA A 16 -2.16 9.71 5.11
CA ALA A 16 -2.13 11.16 5.02
C ALA A 16 -2.65 11.67 3.67
N LEU A 17 -2.22 11.06 2.56
CA LEU A 17 -2.68 11.40 1.22
C LEU A 17 -4.17 11.10 1.03
N VAL A 18 -4.65 9.96 1.53
CA VAL A 18 -6.07 9.60 1.52
C VAL A 18 -6.90 10.67 2.23
N LYS A 19 -6.49 11.05 3.45
CA LYS A 19 -7.17 12.08 4.22
C LYS A 19 -7.21 13.42 3.47
N LEU A 20 -6.07 13.86 2.94
CA LEU A 20 -5.98 15.11 2.17
C LEU A 20 -6.92 15.09 0.97
N LEU A 21 -6.99 13.97 0.23
CA LEU A 21 -7.88 13.84 -0.92
C LEU A 21 -9.36 13.86 -0.54
N LEU A 22 -9.74 13.23 0.58
CA LEU A 22 -11.12 13.28 1.09
C LEU A 22 -11.59 14.70 1.44
N ASP A 23 -10.66 15.58 1.81
CA ASP A 23 -10.94 16.98 2.15
C ASP A 23 -11.01 17.91 0.91
N THR A 24 -10.61 17.42 -0.28
CA THR A 24 -10.68 18.20 -1.53
C THR A 24 -12.06 18.14 -2.20
N GLN A 25 -12.33 19.07 -3.12
CA GLN A 25 -13.57 19.13 -3.92
C GLN A 25 -13.28 19.36 -5.40
N GLY A 26 -14.19 18.90 -6.27
CA GLY A 26 -14.15 19.10 -7.72
C GLY A 26 -12.85 18.65 -8.38
N ASP A 27 -12.49 19.27 -9.49
CA ASP A 27 -11.23 19.03 -10.18
C ASP A 27 -10.21 20.13 -9.88
N SER A 28 -9.85 20.27 -8.60
CA SER A 28 -8.85 21.24 -8.17
C SER A 28 -7.43 20.74 -8.43
N GLU A 29 -6.50 21.65 -8.73
CA GLU A 29 -5.07 21.33 -8.91
C GLU A 29 -4.48 20.57 -7.71
N VAL A 30 -4.95 20.89 -6.50
CA VAL A 30 -4.57 20.21 -5.26
C VAL A 30 -5.01 18.75 -5.26
N ARG A 31 -6.26 18.46 -5.66
CA ARG A 31 -6.76 17.08 -5.78
C ARG A 31 -5.98 16.29 -6.81
N GLN A 32 -5.75 16.88 -8.00
CA GLN A 32 -4.95 16.23 -9.05
C GLN A 32 -3.55 15.89 -8.52
N THR A 33 -2.90 16.85 -7.85
CA THR A 33 -1.56 16.69 -7.29
C THR A 33 -1.50 15.56 -6.27
N TYR A 34 -2.39 15.56 -5.28
CA TYR A 34 -2.39 14.51 -4.25
C TYR A 34 -2.81 13.15 -4.80
N TYR A 35 -3.69 13.09 -5.80
CA TYR A 35 -4.09 11.84 -6.41
C TYR A 35 -2.93 11.20 -7.18
N GLN A 36 -2.15 12.00 -7.93
CA GLN A 36 -0.93 11.51 -8.58
C GLN A 36 0.12 11.04 -7.56
N GLN A 37 0.26 11.75 -6.44
CA GLN A 37 1.15 11.32 -5.37
C GLN A 37 0.71 9.99 -4.74
N LEU A 38 -0.58 9.84 -4.42
CA LEU A 38 -1.12 8.60 -3.87
C LEU A 38 -0.96 7.44 -4.84
N LYS A 39 -1.31 7.64 -6.12
CA LYS A 39 -1.17 6.61 -7.14
C LYS A 39 0.28 6.14 -7.29
N LYS A 40 1.24 7.07 -7.31
CA LYS A 40 2.67 6.74 -7.36
C LYS A 40 3.08 5.97 -6.09
N GLU A 41 2.64 6.43 -4.92
CA GLU A 41 2.96 5.80 -3.65
C GLU A 41 2.47 4.36 -3.58
N LEU A 42 1.20 4.11 -3.91
CA LEU A 42 0.61 2.77 -3.91
C LEU A 42 1.37 1.82 -4.84
N ALA A 43 1.71 2.28 -6.05
CA ALA A 43 2.41 1.45 -7.03
C ALA A 43 3.85 1.09 -6.59
N LEU A 44 4.58 2.06 -6.03
CA LEU A 44 5.93 1.81 -5.52
C LEU A 44 5.91 0.91 -4.29
N HIS A 45 5.02 1.20 -3.35
CA HIS A 45 4.84 0.42 -2.13
C HIS A 45 4.50 -1.03 -2.44
N ALA A 46 3.47 -1.27 -3.27
CA ALA A 46 3.06 -2.62 -3.65
C ALA A 46 4.20 -3.40 -4.31
N LYS A 47 4.94 -2.76 -5.24
CA LYS A 47 6.09 -3.37 -5.91
C LYS A 47 7.21 -3.74 -4.93
N ALA A 48 7.57 -2.82 -4.04
CA ALA A 48 8.64 -3.03 -3.07
C ALA A 48 8.26 -4.10 -2.04
N GLU A 49 7.03 -4.06 -1.55
CA GLU A 49 6.51 -5.02 -0.60
C GLU A 49 6.40 -6.43 -1.19
N GLU A 50 5.86 -6.57 -2.41
CA GLU A 50 5.76 -7.87 -3.08
C GLU A 50 7.13 -8.54 -3.23
N ARG A 51 8.15 -7.74 -3.60
CA ARG A 51 9.51 -8.24 -3.83
C ARG A 51 10.27 -8.55 -2.53
N HIS A 52 10.16 -7.68 -1.53
CA HIS A 52 11.04 -7.71 -0.36
C HIS A 52 10.36 -8.09 0.95
N PHE A 53 9.03 -8.16 0.97
CA PHE A 53 8.29 -8.65 2.13
C PHE A 53 7.56 -9.95 1.81
N TYR A 54 6.75 -9.99 0.74
CA TYR A 54 5.95 -11.16 0.43
C TYR A 54 6.73 -12.30 -0.21
N ALA A 55 7.58 -12.06 -1.21
CA ALA A 55 8.30 -13.14 -1.88
C ALA A 55 9.16 -14.01 -0.92
N PRO A 56 9.90 -13.45 0.06
CA PRO A 56 10.57 -14.26 1.09
C PRO A 56 9.61 -15.07 1.96
N LEU A 57 8.48 -14.47 2.35
CA LEU A 57 7.47 -15.11 3.20
C LEU A 57 6.69 -16.22 2.49
N MET A 58 6.65 -16.23 1.16
CA MET A 58 6.02 -17.32 0.40
C MET A 58 6.77 -18.66 0.51
N GLN A 59 8.00 -18.67 1.01
CA GLN A 59 8.79 -19.91 1.18
C GLN A 59 8.37 -20.73 2.41
N ALA A 60 7.58 -20.17 3.32
CA ALA A 60 7.10 -20.86 4.51
C ALA A 60 5.59 -21.11 4.46
N ASP A 61 5.17 -22.35 4.78
CA ASP A 61 3.77 -22.76 4.80
C ASP A 61 2.91 -21.89 5.73
N SER A 62 3.52 -21.38 6.81
CA SER A 62 2.86 -20.54 7.81
C SER A 62 2.53 -19.13 7.31
N THR A 63 3.12 -18.69 6.19
CA THR A 63 2.98 -17.31 5.67
C THR A 63 2.54 -17.26 4.21
N ILE A 64 2.64 -18.34 3.44
CA ILE A 64 2.30 -18.36 2.01
C ILE A 64 0.86 -17.89 1.69
N LYS A 65 -0.13 -18.29 2.51
CA LYS A 65 -1.54 -17.89 2.29
C LYS A 65 -1.73 -16.39 2.47
N MET A 66 -1.16 -15.86 3.54
CA MET A 66 -1.19 -14.45 3.90
C MET A 66 -0.48 -13.60 2.83
N SER A 67 0.71 -14.00 2.40
CA SER A 67 1.44 -13.31 1.32
C SER A 67 0.64 -13.29 0.01
N ARG A 68 -0.01 -14.39 -0.38
CA ARG A 68 -0.86 -14.43 -1.58
C ARG A 68 -2.10 -13.54 -1.45
N HIS A 69 -2.66 -13.44 -0.24
CA HIS A 69 -3.76 -12.54 0.05
C HIS A 69 -3.33 -11.08 -0.13
N GLY A 70 -2.20 -10.66 0.45
CA GLY A 70 -1.63 -9.32 0.24
C GLY A 70 -1.47 -8.93 -1.24
N VAL A 71 -0.88 -9.82 -2.06
CA VAL A 71 -0.78 -9.59 -3.53
C VAL A 71 -2.16 -9.44 -4.19
N ALA A 72 -3.16 -10.21 -3.75
CA ALA A 72 -4.51 -10.09 -4.28
C ALA A 72 -5.17 -8.76 -3.90
N GLU A 73 -4.90 -8.24 -2.70
CA GLU A 73 -5.37 -6.93 -2.24
C GLU A 73 -4.73 -5.80 -3.05
N HIS A 74 -3.43 -5.86 -3.33
CA HIS A 74 -2.75 -4.92 -4.25
C HIS A 74 -3.42 -4.89 -5.62
N HIS A 75 -3.67 -6.06 -6.21
CA HIS A 75 -4.32 -6.13 -7.51
C HIS A 75 -5.75 -5.58 -7.51
N GLN A 76 -6.46 -5.65 -6.39
CA GLN A 76 -7.77 -5.00 -6.25
C GLN A 76 -7.64 -3.47 -6.18
N MET A 77 -6.64 -2.94 -5.48
CA MET A 77 -6.36 -1.50 -5.45
C MET A 77 -5.97 -0.96 -6.83
N ASP A 78 -5.16 -1.69 -7.59
CA ASP A 78 -4.82 -1.33 -8.98
C ASP A 78 -6.06 -1.17 -9.87
N LYS A 79 -7.05 -2.06 -9.72
CA LYS A 79 -8.31 -1.97 -10.45
C LYS A 79 -9.09 -0.71 -10.08
N LEU A 80 -9.19 -0.39 -8.80
CA LEU A 80 -9.87 0.81 -8.32
C LEU A 80 -9.17 2.08 -8.82
N VAL A 81 -7.84 2.11 -8.82
CA VAL A 81 -7.05 3.21 -9.41
C VAL A 81 -7.34 3.33 -10.90
N ALA A 82 -7.36 2.23 -11.65
CA ALA A 82 -7.68 2.25 -13.07
C ALA A 82 -9.11 2.73 -13.36
N GLU A 83 -10.09 2.36 -12.53
CA GLU A 83 -11.46 2.87 -12.62
C GLU A 83 -11.51 4.39 -12.38
N LEU A 84 -10.76 4.88 -11.38
CA LEU A 84 -10.67 6.31 -11.07
C LEU A 84 -10.00 7.11 -12.18
N ASP A 85 -8.95 6.58 -12.80
CA ASP A 85 -8.26 7.21 -13.93
C ASP A 85 -9.19 7.40 -15.15
N ASN A 86 -10.20 6.56 -15.29
CA ASN A 86 -11.20 6.62 -16.35
C ASN A 86 -12.49 7.36 -15.93
N THR A 87 -12.51 7.94 -14.74
CA THR A 87 -13.67 8.69 -14.21
C THR A 87 -13.33 10.17 -14.09
N ASP A 88 -14.21 11.05 -14.56
CA ASP A 88 -14.02 12.50 -14.44
C ASP A 88 -13.99 12.92 -12.96
N MET A 89 -12.83 13.45 -12.53
CA MET A 89 -12.53 13.82 -11.15
C MET A 89 -13.45 14.91 -10.58
N SER A 90 -14.09 15.70 -11.43
CA SER A 90 -15.06 16.71 -11.01
C SER A 90 -16.38 16.11 -10.52
N THR A 91 -16.64 14.83 -10.82
CA THR A 91 -17.94 14.19 -10.62
C THR A 91 -18.12 13.55 -9.23
N PRO A 92 -19.37 13.44 -8.74
CA PRO A 92 -19.68 12.65 -7.55
C PRO A 92 -19.27 11.17 -7.65
N GLN A 93 -19.28 10.61 -8.87
CA GLN A 93 -18.89 9.24 -9.18
C GLN A 93 -17.42 8.99 -8.86
N TRP A 94 -16.54 9.94 -9.21
CA TRP A 94 -15.13 9.85 -8.85
C TRP A 94 -14.94 9.84 -7.34
N LEU A 95 -15.61 10.74 -6.60
CA LEU A 95 -15.53 10.75 -5.14
C LEU A 95 -16.04 9.45 -4.51
N ALA A 96 -17.11 8.87 -5.06
CA ALA A 96 -17.62 7.58 -4.60
C ALA A 96 -16.63 6.43 -4.87
N GLY A 97 -15.99 6.41 -6.04
CA GLY A 97 -14.91 5.47 -6.36
C GLY A 97 -13.70 5.65 -5.44
N PHE A 98 -13.34 6.91 -5.16
CA PHE A 98 -12.19 7.23 -4.32
C PHE A 98 -12.41 6.80 -2.88
N LYS A 99 -13.64 6.94 -2.35
CA LYS A 99 -13.99 6.40 -1.02
C LYS A 99 -13.83 4.88 -0.96
N LYS A 100 -14.19 4.14 -2.01
CA LYS A 100 -13.96 2.69 -2.06
C LYS A 100 -12.47 2.35 -2.04
N LEU A 101 -11.65 3.08 -2.79
CA LEU A 101 -10.19 2.93 -2.75
C LEU A 101 -9.64 3.26 -1.35
N ALA A 102 -10.10 4.35 -0.73
CA ALA A 102 -9.69 4.74 0.61
C ALA A 102 -10.01 3.67 1.67
N ASP A 103 -11.23 3.12 1.64
CA ASP A 103 -11.63 2.04 2.54
C ASP A 103 -10.77 0.78 2.32
N LYS A 104 -10.44 0.47 1.06
CA LYS A 104 -9.59 -0.66 0.70
C LYS A 104 -8.16 -0.51 1.21
N ILE A 105 -7.58 0.67 1.02
CA ILE A 105 -6.25 1.03 1.54
C ILE A 105 -6.25 0.86 3.06
N GLU A 106 -7.17 1.51 3.77
CA GLU A 106 -7.18 1.46 5.24
C GLU A 106 -7.35 0.02 5.77
N HIS A 107 -8.20 -0.78 5.14
CA HIS A 107 -8.36 -2.19 5.49
C HIS A 107 -7.07 -2.98 5.32
N HIS A 108 -6.43 -2.86 4.16
CA HIS A 108 -5.20 -3.55 3.83
C HIS A 108 -4.06 -3.17 4.78
N LEU A 109 -3.83 -1.86 4.99
CA LEU A 109 -2.79 -1.39 5.90
C LEU A 109 -3.02 -1.86 7.35
N ALA A 110 -4.28 -1.91 7.79
CA ALA A 110 -4.63 -2.39 9.12
C ALA A 110 -4.40 -3.90 9.27
N GLU A 111 -4.79 -4.70 8.27
CA GLU A 111 -4.58 -6.15 8.25
C GLU A 111 -3.09 -6.48 8.32
N GLU A 112 -2.26 -5.78 7.55
CA GLU A 112 -0.82 -5.99 7.57
C GLU A 112 -0.20 -5.68 8.93
N GLU A 113 -0.52 -4.51 9.48
CA GLU A 113 0.06 -4.04 10.73
C GLU A 113 -0.36 -4.89 11.94
N GLN A 114 -1.58 -5.42 11.93
CA GLN A 114 -2.17 -6.17 13.04
C GLN A 114 -1.93 -7.68 12.93
N GLU A 115 -1.92 -8.22 11.73
CA GLU A 115 -1.82 -9.67 11.50
C GLU A 115 -0.51 -10.03 10.81
N PHE A 116 -0.21 -9.42 9.66
CA PHE A 116 0.88 -9.91 8.82
C PHE A 116 2.23 -9.72 9.47
N PHE A 117 2.44 -8.56 10.09
CA PHE A 117 3.71 -8.25 10.76
C PHE A 117 3.95 -9.16 11.96
N GLN A 118 2.89 -9.60 12.64
CA GLN A 118 3.00 -10.55 13.76
C GLN A 118 3.43 -11.92 13.25
N GLN A 119 2.85 -12.38 12.14
CA GLN A 119 3.17 -13.67 11.57
C GLN A 119 4.56 -13.67 10.94
N ALA A 120 4.89 -12.66 10.14
CA ALA A 120 6.23 -12.46 9.58
C ALA A 120 7.29 -12.30 10.67
N GLY A 121 6.95 -11.67 11.79
CA GLY A 121 7.84 -11.49 12.94
C GLY A 121 8.32 -12.79 13.57
N LYS A 122 7.51 -13.87 13.48
CA LYS A 122 7.83 -15.23 13.95
C LYS A 122 8.65 -16.02 12.94
N THR A 123 8.53 -15.69 11.64
CA THR A 123 9.23 -16.39 10.55
C THR A 123 10.61 -15.81 10.28
N LEU A 124 10.76 -14.48 10.34
CA LEU A 124 12.00 -13.79 9.96
C LEU A 124 12.92 -13.56 11.16
N SER A 125 14.23 -13.75 10.95
CA SER A 125 15.27 -13.33 11.89
C SER A 125 15.40 -11.81 11.95
N ASP A 126 16.10 -11.30 12.96
CA ASP A 126 16.35 -9.86 13.09
C ASP A 126 17.33 -9.32 12.02
N GLU A 127 18.28 -10.14 11.59
CA GLU A 127 19.15 -9.86 10.45
C GLU A 127 18.34 -9.79 9.14
N GLU A 128 17.43 -10.73 8.91
CA GLU A 128 16.55 -10.73 7.74
C GLU A 128 15.66 -9.49 7.73
N LYS A 129 15.01 -9.16 8.85
CA LYS A 129 14.18 -7.94 8.97
C LYS A 129 14.95 -6.67 8.64
N THR A 130 16.23 -6.59 9.01
CA THR A 130 17.09 -5.43 8.75
C THR A 130 17.52 -5.39 7.28
N LYS A 131 17.91 -6.55 6.72
CA LYS A 131 18.29 -6.68 5.32
C LYS A 131 17.14 -6.32 4.38
N LEU A 132 15.96 -6.92 4.60
CA LEU A 132 14.77 -6.67 3.78
C LEU A 132 14.34 -5.21 3.86
N ALA A 133 14.46 -4.55 5.02
CA ALA A 133 14.19 -3.11 5.14
C ALA A 133 15.03 -2.26 4.18
N LYS A 134 16.32 -2.59 4.07
CA LYS A 134 17.25 -1.86 3.19
C LYS A 134 16.89 -2.08 1.72
N GLU A 135 16.61 -3.31 1.33
CA GLU A 135 16.25 -3.64 -0.06
C GLU A 135 14.91 -3.02 -0.45
N TYR A 136 13.92 -3.10 0.44
CA TYR A 136 12.62 -2.42 0.28
C TYR A 136 12.79 -0.92 0.03
N GLN A 137 13.60 -0.23 0.83
CA GLN A 137 13.83 1.20 0.66
C GLN A 137 14.56 1.54 -0.64
N GLN A 138 15.53 0.72 -1.04
CA GLN A 138 16.21 0.90 -2.32
C GLN A 138 15.25 0.78 -3.50
N GLU A 139 14.26 -0.12 -3.43
CA GLU A 139 13.22 -0.26 -4.45
C GLU A 139 12.23 0.93 -4.42
N MET A 140 11.91 1.48 -3.24
CA MET A 140 11.08 2.69 -3.10
C MET A 140 11.76 3.95 -3.68
N ASP A 141 13.09 4.02 -3.63
CA ASP A 141 13.89 5.16 -4.09
C ASP A 141 14.28 5.07 -5.58
N ALA A 142 14.01 3.94 -6.25
CA ALA A 142 14.39 3.67 -7.65
C ALA A 142 13.42 4.27 -8.69
#